data_AF-A0A3D5YSK2-F1
#
_entry.id   AF-A0A3D5YSK2-F1
#
_cell.length_a   1.000
_cell.length_b   1.000
_cell.length_c   1.000
_cell.angle_alpha   90.00
_cell.angle_beta   90.00
_cell.angle_gamma   90.00
#
_symmetry.space_group_name_H-M   'P 1'
#
loop_
_entity.id
_entity.type
_entity.pdbx_description
1 polymer ?
#
loop_
_entity_poly.entity_id
_entity_poly.type
_entity_poly.pdbx_seq_one_letter_code
_entity_poly.pdbx_strand_id
1 'polypeptide(L)' 'MINLSSNKSSWSNSSIESDIFIKSDNELFSSNIPRLTFNDTQVHGNISFTQTKGLVILNGNSKITGKVLNAEIQPAQN' A
#
# COMPACT_ATOMS: atom_id res chain seq x y z
N MET A 1 6.82 -6.91 8.29
CA MET A 1 6.89 -5.44 8.26
C MET A 1 7.67 -5.05 7.02
N ILE A 2 7.09 -4.21 6.16
CA ILE A 2 7.74 -3.73 4.93
C ILE A 2 8.33 -2.36 5.24
N ASN A 3 9.64 -2.25 5.08
CA ASN A 3 10.33 -0.96 5.16
C ASN A 3 10.50 -0.41 3.74
N LEU A 4 9.86 0.73 3.47
CA LEU A 4 9.92 1.39 2.17
C LEU A 4 11.14 2.32 2.13
N SER A 5 12.30 1.80 1.70
CA SER A 5 13.48 2.63 1.43
C SER A 5 13.26 3.57 0.23
N SER A 6 12.39 3.18 -0.70
CA SER A 6 11.80 4.03 -1.73
C SER A 6 10.34 4.31 -1.39
N ASN A 7 9.86 5.55 -1.55
CA ASN A 7 8.47 5.97 -1.29
C ASN A 7 7.41 5.28 -2.19
N LYS A 8 7.75 4.21 -2.90
CA LYS A 8 6.90 3.43 -3.80
C LYS A 8 7.23 1.95 -3.66
N SER A 9 6.21 1.09 -3.62
CA SER A 9 6.34 -0.36 -3.84
C SER A 9 5.14 -0.90 -4.60
N SER A 10 5.38 -1.97 -5.37
CA SER A 10 4.36 -2.58 -6.23
C SER A 10 4.37 -4.10 -6.14
N TRP A 11 3.18 -4.70 -6.10
CA TRP A 11 2.96 -6.14 -6.27
C TRP A 11 2.08 -6.39 -7.49
N SER A 12 2.32 -7.50 -8.16
CA SER A 12 1.60 -7.88 -9.36
C SER A 12 1.30 -9.37 -9.37
N ASN A 13 0.14 -9.76 -9.89
CA ASN A 13 -0.25 -11.15 -10.14
C ASN A 13 -0.02 -12.08 -8.92
N SER A 14 -0.40 -11.61 -7.74
CA SER A 14 -0.10 -12.26 -6.46
C SER A 14 -1.34 -12.41 -5.58
N SER A 15 -1.31 -13.39 -4.67
CA SER A 15 -2.22 -13.47 -3.51
C SER A 15 -1.41 -13.30 -2.24
N ILE A 16 -1.80 -12.34 -1.41
CA ILE A 16 -1.14 -12.05 -0.13
C ILE A 16 -2.11 -12.43 0.99
N GLU A 17 -1.80 -13.53 1.69
CA GLU A 17 -2.61 -14.09 2.79
C GLU A 17 -2.09 -13.62 4.15
N SER A 18 -1.71 -12.35 4.26
CA SER A 18 -1.06 -11.80 5.46
C SER A 18 -1.28 -10.30 5.61
N ASP A 19 -1.19 -9.82 6.85
CA ASP A 19 -1.21 -8.39 7.14
C ASP A 19 0.06 -7.69 6.62
N ILE A 20 -0.14 -6.51 6.03
CA ILE A 20 0.91 -5.66 5.49
C ILE A 20 1.07 -4.44 6.38
N PHE A 21 2.19 -4.37 7.09
CA PHE A 21 2.57 -3.22 7.90
C PHE A 21 3.64 -2.41 7.19
N ILE A 22 3.36 -1.12 6.95
CA ILE A 22 4.22 -0.22 6.21
C ILE A 22 4.74 0.86 7.15
N LYS A 23 6.06 0.94 7.21
CA LYS A 23 6.77 2.02 7.86
C LYS A 23 7.51 2.82 6.79
N SER A 24 7.36 4.14 6.84
CA SER A 24 8.18 5.06 6.04
C SER A 24 9.24 5.64 6.98
N ASP A 25 10.51 5.44 6.66
CA ASP A 25 11.61 6.03 7.45
C ASP A 25 11.82 7.52 7.13
N ASN A 26 10.96 8.13 6.30
CA ASN A 26 11.10 9.51 5.86
C ASN A 26 10.38 10.49 6.80
N GLU A 27 11.08 10.98 7.83
CA GLU A 27 10.59 12.09 8.69
C GLU A 27 10.76 13.49 8.07
N LEU A 28 11.36 13.63 6.87
CA LEU A 28 11.94 14.92 6.45
C LEU A 28 11.67 15.44 5.02
N PHE A 29 10.73 14.88 4.26
CA PHE A 29 10.34 15.51 2.97
C PHE A 29 8.81 15.65 2.84
N SER A 30 8.34 16.88 2.99
CA SER A 30 6.94 17.33 2.98
C SER A 30 6.16 17.12 1.68
N SER A 31 6.65 16.32 0.72
CA SER A 31 6.00 16.14 -0.59
C SER A 31 5.79 14.71 -1.06
N ASN A 32 6.39 13.70 -0.42
CA ASN A 32 6.32 12.32 -0.92
C ASN A 32 5.52 11.40 0.02
N ILE A 33 4.22 11.31 -0.24
CA ILE A 33 3.32 10.31 0.35
C ILE A 33 3.78 8.91 -0.08
N PRO A 34 4.00 7.95 0.84
CA PRO A 34 4.36 6.59 0.48
C PRO A 34 3.23 5.91 -0.27
N ARG A 35 3.58 5.25 -1.37
CA ARG A 35 2.64 4.66 -2.32
C ARG A 35 2.81 3.14 -2.39
N LEU A 36 1.68 2.45 -2.32
CA LEU A 36 1.57 1.01 -2.49
C LEU A 36 0.68 0.74 -3.70
N THR A 37 1.20 0.06 -4.73
CA THR A 37 0.42 -0.25 -5.93
C THR A 37 0.21 -1.75 -6.05
N PHE A 38 -1.04 -2.16 -6.22
CA PHE A 38 -1.43 -3.54 -6.49
C PHE A 38 -1.94 -3.63 -7.91
N ASN A 39 -1.41 -4.56 -8.70
CA ASN A 39 -1.85 -4.85 -10.07
C ASN A 39 -2.32 -6.30 -10.13
N ASP A 40 -3.60 -6.53 -10.41
CA ASP A 40 -4.19 -7.87 -10.39
C ASP A 40 -3.79 -8.71 -9.14
N THR A 41 -3.79 -8.07 -7.97
CA THR A 41 -3.33 -8.66 -6.71
C THR A 41 -4.46 -8.69 -5.68
N GLN A 42 -4.67 -9.86 -5.06
CA GLN A 42 -5.63 -10.02 -3.96
C GLN A 42 -4.90 -10.04 -2.63
N VAL A 43 -5.35 -9.21 -1.68
CA VAL A 43 -4.83 -9.18 -0.31
C VAL A 43 -5.93 -9.65 0.62
N HIS A 44 -5.74 -10.81 1.25
CA HIS A 44 -6.57 -11.32 2.34
C HIS A 44 -5.89 -11.00 3.67
N GLY A 45 -6.01 -9.75 4.08
CA GLY A 45 -5.28 -9.20 5.22
C GLY A 45 -5.48 -7.70 5.33
N ASN A 46 -5.05 -7.13 6.45
CA ASN A 46 -5.10 -5.70 6.69
C ASN A 46 -3.86 -5.00 6.12
N ILE A 47 -4.03 -3.75 5.72
CA ILE A 47 -2.93 -2.86 5.35
C ILE A 47 -2.90 -1.70 6.33
N SER A 48 -1.76 -1.46 6.97
CA SER A 48 -1.60 -0.40 7.95
C SER A 48 -0.32 0.40 7.70
N PHE A 49 -0.46 1.72 7.60
CA PHE A 49 0.66 2.66 7.61
C PHE A 49 0.85 3.20 9.04
N THR A 50 1.97 2.87 9.66
CA THR A 50 2.12 3.01 11.11
C THR A 50 2.60 4.38 11.59
N GLN A 51 3.11 5.24 10.69
CA GLN A 51 3.74 6.52 11.07
C GLN A 51 3.39 7.70 10.15
N THR A 52 2.75 7.44 9.01
CA THR A 52 2.40 8.47 8.03
C THR A 52 1.16 8.05 7.27
N LYS A 53 0.47 9.02 6.68
CA LYS A 53 -0.66 8.72 5.78
C LYS A 53 -0.09 8.19 4.46
N GLY A 54 -0.52 7.00 4.07
CA GLY A 54 -0.13 6.37 2.81
C GLY A 54 -1.16 6.55 1.69
N LEU A 55 -0.79 6.08 0.52
CA LEU A 55 -1.68 5.94 -0.62
C LEU A 55 -1.61 4.50 -1.13
N VAL A 56 -2.76 3.83 -1.20
CA VAL A 56 -2.93 2.51 -1.81
C VAL A 56 -3.61 2.68 -3.16
N ILE A 57 -3.02 2.11 -4.21
CA ILE A 57 -3.50 2.17 -5.59
C ILE A 57 -3.87 0.75 -6.01
N LEU A 58 -5.13 0.56 -6.42
CA LEU A 58 -5.65 -0.73 -6.89
C LEU A 58 -5.88 -0.70 -8.39
N ASN A 59 -5.11 -1.50 -9.13
CA ASN A 59 -5.18 -1.66 -10.58
C ASN A 59 -5.64 -3.06 -10.99
N GLY A 60 -6.29 -3.15 -12.15
CA GLY A 60 -6.84 -4.40 -12.67
C GLY A 60 -7.86 -5.00 -11.70
N ASN A 61 -7.80 -6.32 -11.52
CA ASN A 61 -8.67 -7.06 -10.61
C ASN A 61 -8.18 -7.06 -9.15
N SER A 62 -7.39 -6.05 -8.76
CA SER A 62 -6.87 -5.98 -7.39
C SER A 62 -7.97 -5.76 -6.36
N LYS A 63 -7.86 -6.44 -5.23
CA LYS A 63 -8.84 -6.36 -4.15
C LYS A 63 -8.16 -6.52 -2.80
N ILE A 64 -8.61 -5.75 -1.81
CA ILE A 64 -8.23 -5.94 -0.40
C ILE A 64 -9.46 -6.45 0.35
N THR A 65 -9.34 -7.65 0.89
CA THR A 65 -10.30 -8.28 1.79
C THR A 65 -9.74 -8.15 3.20
N GLY A 66 -9.92 -6.98 3.79
CA GLY A 66 -9.38 -6.57 5.08
C GLY A 66 -9.53 -5.07 5.27
N LYS A 67 -9.00 -4.51 6.36
CA LYS A 67 -9.04 -3.07 6.61
C LYS A 67 -7.81 -2.37 6.07
N VAL A 68 -8.00 -1.18 5.52
CA VAL A 68 -6.91 -0.24 5.20
C VAL A 68 -6.92 0.88 6.23
N LEU A 69 -5.80 1.04 6.94
CA LEU A 69 -5.64 2.00 8.03
C LEU A 69 -4.57 3.03 7.68
N ASN A 70 -4.86 4.30 7.99
CA ASN A 70 -3.98 5.45 7.75
C ASN A 70 -3.53 5.58 6.28
N ALA A 71 -4.42 5.26 5.34
CA ALA A 71 -4.17 5.49 3.93
C ALA A 71 -5.45 5.88 3.19
N GLU A 72 -5.27 6.59 2.09
CA GLU A 72 -6.30 6.72 1.07
C GLU A 72 -6.22 5.55 0.10
N ILE A 73 -7.37 5.09 -0.38
CA ILE A 73 -7.44 4.13 -1.48
C ILE A 73 -7.83 4.90 -2.73
N GLN A 74 -7.00 4.84 -3.76
CA GLN A 74 -7.31 5.36 -5.09
C GLN A 74 -7.51 4.19 -6.06
N PRO A 75 -8.58 4.23 -6.89
CA PRO A 75 -8.67 3.33 -8.03
C PRO A 75 -7.59 3.69 -9.06
N ALA A 76 -7.23 2.74 -9.91
CA ALA A 76 -6.43 3.00 -11.11
C ALA A 76 -7.01 4.18 -11.89
N GLN A 77 -6.18 5.16 -12.23
CA GLN A 77 -6.52 6.09 -13.29
C GLN A 77 -6.11 5.44 -14.61
N ASN A 78 -7.10 5.16 -15.46
CA ASN A 78 -6.90 4.66 -16.82
C ASN A 78 -6.11 5.68 -17.66
#